data_AF-A0A8S2TX78-F1
#
_entry.id   AF-A0A8S2TX78-F1
#
_cell.length_a   1.000
_cell.length_b   1.000
_cell.length_c   1.000
_cell.angle_alpha   90.00
_cell.angle_beta   90.00
_cell.angle_gamma   90.00
#
_symmetry.space_group_name_H-M   'P 1'
#
loop_
_entity.id
_entity.type
_entity.pdbx_description
1 polymer ?
#
loop_
_entity_poly.entity_id
_entity_poly.type
_entity_poly.pdbx_seq_one_letter_code
_entity_poly.pdbx_strand_id
1 'polypeptide(L)' 'MKLARLVLDSNCFVYNNKYYKQSCVGAMGSIFTQVLANIYMYYWEQNLIKYTTDQRGIYG' A
#
# COMPACT_ATOMS: atom_id res chain seq x y z
N MET A 1 -7.41 13.96 -0.34
CA MET A 1 -7.33 12.48 -0.35
C MET A 1 -8.63 11.81 0.12
N LYS A 2 -9.82 12.17 -0.42
CA LYS A 2 -11.09 11.56 0.03
C LYS A 2 -11.31 10.16 -0.56
N LEU A 3 -10.94 9.96 -1.84
CA LEU A 3 -11.09 8.68 -2.53
C LEU A 3 -10.14 7.61 -1.98
N ALA A 4 -8.87 7.96 -1.73
CA ALA A 4 -7.91 7.00 -1.19
C ALA A 4 -8.29 6.49 0.19
N ARG A 5 -8.79 7.38 1.05
CA ARG A 5 -9.32 7.00 2.36
C ARG A 5 -10.56 6.13 2.23
N LEU A 6 -11.49 6.47 1.33
CA LEU A 6 -12.67 5.65 1.07
C LEU A 6 -12.28 4.24 0.65
N VAL A 7 -11.38 4.09 -0.33
CA VAL A 7 -10.97 2.76 -0.84
C VAL A 7 -10.28 1.92 0.23
N LEU A 8 -9.48 2.53 1.10
CA LEU A 8 -8.85 1.82 2.22
C LEU A 8 -9.85 1.48 3.34
N ASP A 9 -10.79 2.38 3.64
CA ASP A 9 -11.78 2.19 4.72
C ASP A 9 -12.92 1.25 4.31
N SER A 10 -13.29 1.20 3.03
CA SER A 10 -14.40 0.42 2.46
C SER A 10 -13.94 -0.83 1.71
N ASN A 11 -12.78 -1.38 2.09
CA ASN A 11 -12.24 -2.58 1.48
C ASN A 11 -12.98 -3.85 1.98
N CYS A 12 -14.00 -4.26 1.23
CA CYS A 12 -14.83 -5.43 1.51
C CYS A 12 -14.80 -6.42 0.34
N PHE A 13 -14.76 -7.72 0.64
CA PHE A 13 -14.85 -8.79 -0.36
C PHE A 13 -15.78 -9.91 0.11
N VAL A 14 -16.30 -10.67 -0.86
CA VAL A 14 -17.20 -11.78 -0.60
C VAL A 14 -16.46 -13.09 -0.81
N TYR A 15 -16.55 -13.99 0.17
CA TYR A 15 -16.01 -15.34 0.07
C TYR A 15 -16.96 -16.32 0.74
N ASN A 16 -17.29 -17.43 0.09
CA ASN A 16 -18.18 -18.47 0.62
C ASN A 16 -19.50 -17.91 1.22
N ASN A 17 -20.19 -17.07 0.43
CA ASN A 17 -21.45 -16.40 0.81
C ASN A 17 -21.39 -15.53 2.09
N LYS A 18 -20.18 -15.15 2.53
CA LYS A 18 -19.94 -14.27 3.68
C LYS A 18 -19.18 -13.02 3.23
N TYR A 19 -19.45 -11.91 3.91
CA TYR A 19 -18.79 -10.63 3.70
C TYR A 19 -17.62 -10.49 4.66
N TYR A 20 -16.46 -10.13 4.13
CA TYR A 20 -15.26 -9.88 4.91
C TYR A 20 -14.78 -8.47 4.63
N LYS A 21 -14.35 -7.77 5.69
CA LYS A 21 -13.66 -6.50 5.59
C LYS A 21 -12.18 -6.75 5.80
N GLN A 22 -11.35 -6.30 4.86
CA GLN A 22 -9.91 -6.39 5.04
C GLN A 22 -9.48 -5.31 6.01
N SER A 23 -8.91 -5.71 7.15
CA SER A 23 -8.50 -4.78 8.21
C SER A 23 -7.16 -4.10 7.95
N CYS A 24 -6.34 -4.67 7.06
CA CYS A 24 -4.99 -4.20 6.79
C CYS A 24 -4.76 -4.16 5.27
N VAL A 25 -4.30 -3.02 4.74
CA VAL A 25 -4.03 -2.79 3.31
C VAL A 25 -5.31 -2.77 2.44
N GLY A 26 -5.18 -2.31 1.19
CA GLY A 26 -6.24 -2.40 0.18
C GLY A 26 -6.36 -3.79 -0.47
N ALA A 27 -7.42 -4.00 -1.26
CA ALA A 27 -7.64 -5.26 -1.95
C ALA A 27 -6.59 -5.45 -3.05
N MET A 28 -5.84 -6.56 -3.02
CA MET A 28 -4.79 -6.86 -4.00
C MET A 28 -5.29 -6.91 -5.46
N GLY A 29 -6.58 -7.17 -5.69
CA GLY A 29 -7.19 -7.13 -7.02
C GLY A 29 -7.70 -5.75 -7.49
N SER A 30 -7.61 -4.73 -6.64
CA SER A 30 -8.05 -3.38 -6.99
C SER A 30 -6.92 -2.62 -7.69
N ILE A 31 -7.18 -2.15 -8.91
CA ILE A 31 -6.27 -1.28 -9.69
C ILE A 31 -5.84 -0.07 -8.84
N PHE A 32 -6.78 0.49 -8.07
CA PHE A 32 -6.51 1.64 -7.22
C PHE A 32 -5.57 1.31 -6.06
N THR A 33 -5.69 0.12 -5.47
CA THR A 33 -4.77 -0.35 -4.43
C THR A 33 -3.36 -0.55 -4.99
N GLN A 34 -3.24 -1.07 -6.22
CA GLN A 34 -1.93 -1.27 -6.85
C GLN A 34 -1.22 0.06 -7.12
N VAL A 35 -1.95 1.07 -7.60
CA VAL A 35 -1.40 2.43 -7.77
C VAL A 35 -0.98 3.03 -6.42
N LEU A 36 -1.81 2.90 -5.38
CA LEU A 36 -1.46 3.36 -4.04
C LEU A 36 -0.21 2.66 -3.48
N ALA A 37 -0.07 1.35 -3.71
CA ALA A 37 1.09 0.59 -3.28
C ALA A 37 2.37 1.08 -3.97
N ASN A 38 2.33 1.33 -5.28
CA ASN A 38 3.48 1.87 -6.00
C ASN A 38 3.89 3.27 -5.52
N ILE A 39 2.90 4.15 -5.28
CA ILE A 39 3.16 5.49 -4.73
C ILE A 39 3.79 5.38 -3.34
N TYR A 40 3.24 4.53 -2.48
CA TYR A 40 3.76 4.30 -1.14
C TYR A 40 5.21 3.78 -1.19
N MET A 41 5.47 2.77 -2.01
CA MET A 41 6.80 2.18 -2.20
C MET A 41 7.81 3.21 -2.68
N TYR A 42 7.45 4.06 -3.65
CA TYR A 42 8.32 5.13 -4.12
C TYR A 42 8.75 6.07 -2.98
N TYR A 43 7.81 6.56 -2.17
CA TYR A 43 8.15 7.45 -1.05
C TYR A 43 8.95 6.74 0.04
N TRP A 44 8.64 5.47 0.30
CA TRP A 44 9.35 4.65 1.26
C TRP A 44 10.80 4.41 0.85
N GLU A 45 11.03 4.04 -0.41
CA GLU A 45 12.36 3.81 -0.99
C GLU A 45 13.22 5.07 -0.97
N GLN A 46 12.65 6.25 -1.20
CA GLN A 46 13.41 7.51 -1.11
C GLN A 46 14.01 7.74 0.29
N ASN A 47 13.29 7.37 1.35
CA ASN A 47 13.82 7.49 2.72
C ASN A 47 14.94 6.48 2.96
N LEU A 48 14.78 5.27 2.45
CA LEU A 48 15.79 4.22 2.56
C LEU A 48 17.06 4.55 1.75
N ILE A 49 16.91 5.09 0.55
CA ILE A 49 18.03 5.58 -0.27
C ILE A 49 18.78 6.68 0.49
N LYS A 50 18.08 7.69 1.03
CA LYS A 50 18.71 8.74 1.84
C LYS A 50 19.49 8.20 3.02
N TYR A 51 18.88 7.28 3.78
CA TYR A 51 19.53 6.63 4.93
C TYR A 51 20.78 5.85 4.51
N THR A 52 20.71 5.15 3.38
CA THR A 52 21.80 4.34 2.84
C THR A 52 22.94 5.21 2.32
N THR A 53 22.62 6.31 1.62
CA THR A 53 23.61 7.31 1.16
C THR A 53 24.34 7.96 2.33
N ASP A 54 23.63 8.27 3.42
CA ASP A 54 24.21 8.88 4.62
C ASP A 54 25.12 7.88 5.38
N GLN A 55 24.72 6.61 5.46
CA GLN A 55 25.44 5.58 6.21
C GLN A 55 26.45 4.75 5.38
N ARG A 56 26.66 5.06 4.10
CA ARG A 56 27.49 4.28 3.16
C ARG A 56 27.15 2.78 3.13
N GLY A 57 25.89 2.43 3.43
CA GLY A 57 25.40 1.06 3.36
C GLY A 57 25.25 0.61 1.91
N ILE A 58 25.36 -0.70 1.66
CA ILE A 58 25.08 -1.26 0.33
C ILE A 58 23.61 -1.64 0.30
N TYR A 59 22.86 -1.09 -0.67
CA TYR A 59 21.49 -1.50 -0.94
C TYR A 59 21.52 -2.72 -1.86
N GLY A 60 21.16 -3.90 -1.33
CA GLY A 60 21.19 -5.16 -2.06
C GLY A 60 20.55 -6.28 -1.26
#